data_AF-A0A966DU44-F1
#
_entry.id   AF-A0A966DU44-F1
#
_cell.length_a   1.000
_cell.length_b   1.000
_cell.length_c   1.000
_cell.angle_alpha   90.00
_cell.angle_beta   90.00
_cell.angle_gamma   90.00
#
_symmetry.space_group_name_H-M   'P 1'
#
loop_
_entity.id
_entity.type
_entity.pdbx_description
1 polymer ?
#
loop_
_entity_poly.entity_id
_entity_poly.type
_entity_poly.pdbx_seq_one_letter_code
_entity_poly.pdbx_strand_id
1 'polypeptide(L)'
;MKIVPVLVIALALTACKSQKETRVKCGSVICTNEFVMIPVNVIATKSSAIEFKTYKVINLATGKELKNTGWAGKTNPNTVIVADDGHRRDFPEKGADLQLQVIRKDDRVVKVDYKVSGGPCSCHVSKLSGPDEIDLDQ
;
A
#
# COMPACT_ATOMS: atom_id res chain seq x y z
N MET A 1 23.33 7.81 62.33
CA MET A 1 24.38 7.02 61.66
C MET A 1 23.93 6.70 60.24
N LYS A 2 24.74 7.09 59.25
CA LYS A 2 24.61 6.74 57.83
C LYS A 2 25.00 5.28 57.64
N ILE A 3 24.23 4.47 56.89
CA ILE A 3 24.75 3.53 55.87
C ILE A 3 23.61 3.27 54.85
N VAL A 4 23.76 3.78 53.62
CA VAL A 4 23.12 3.25 52.40
C VAL A 4 24.26 2.54 51.68
N PRO A 5 24.10 1.30 51.16
CA PRO A 5 23.95 1.22 49.71
C PRO A 5 23.16 0.01 49.16
N VAL A 6 22.46 0.27 48.04
CA VAL A 6 22.54 -0.56 46.83
C VAL A 6 22.12 -2.02 47.00
N LEU A 7 20.82 -2.32 46.86
CA LEU A 7 20.39 -3.57 46.27
C LEU A 7 18.98 -3.37 45.71
N VAL A 8 18.65 -4.08 44.63
CA VAL A 8 17.39 -4.02 43.87
C VAL A 8 17.35 -2.95 42.75
N ILE A 9 18.48 -2.75 42.07
CA ILE A 9 18.49 -2.53 40.61
C ILE A 9 18.77 -3.90 39.98
N ALA A 10 17.79 -4.80 39.98
CA ALA A 10 17.96 -6.17 39.48
C ALA A 10 16.73 -6.76 38.78
N LEU A 11 15.76 -5.93 38.37
CA LEU A 11 14.58 -6.38 37.62
C LEU A 11 14.51 -5.82 36.19
N ALA A 12 15.55 -5.10 35.75
CA ALA A 12 15.62 -4.52 34.41
C ALA A 12 16.17 -5.50 33.36
N LEU A 13 15.69 -6.75 33.27
CA LEU A 13 15.99 -7.66 32.15
C LEU A 13 14.86 -8.69 31.92
N THR A 14 13.59 -8.25 31.89
CA THR A 14 12.57 -9.06 31.19
C THR A 14 12.86 -8.98 29.71
N ALA A 15 13.56 -10.00 29.23
CA ALA A 15 13.96 -10.23 27.86
C ALA A 15 12.83 -9.87 26.87
N CYS A 16 13.07 -8.85 26.04
CA CYS A 16 12.41 -8.75 24.75
C CYS A 16 12.72 -10.05 23.99
N LYS A 17 11.75 -10.95 23.95
CA LYS A 17 11.79 -12.12 23.08
C LYS A 17 11.84 -11.57 21.66
N SER A 18 13.05 -11.47 21.10
CA SER A 18 13.23 -11.15 19.67
C SER A 18 12.39 -12.16 18.90
N GLN A 19 11.32 -11.70 18.25
CA GLN A 19 10.57 -12.51 17.30
C GLN A 19 11.59 -12.94 16.25
N LYS A 20 11.98 -14.21 16.29
CA LYS A 20 12.70 -14.81 15.16
C LYS A 20 11.79 -14.65 13.96
N GLU A 21 12.18 -13.78 13.04
CA GLU A 21 11.64 -13.69 11.69
C GLU A 21 11.64 -15.10 11.10
N THR A 22 10.50 -15.79 11.15
CA THR A 22 10.30 -17.05 10.45
C THR A 22 10.38 -16.73 8.97
N ARG A 23 11.57 -16.94 8.38
CA ARG A 23 11.75 -16.82 6.93
C ARG A 23 10.74 -17.73 6.26
N VAL A 24 9.77 -17.14 5.55
CA VAL A 24 8.79 -17.88 4.78
C VAL A 24 9.54 -18.69 3.73
N LYS A 25 9.41 -20.02 3.78
CA LYS A 25 9.99 -20.91 2.78
C LYS A 25 9.07 -20.93 1.57
N CYS A 26 9.28 -19.99 0.67
CA CYS A 26 8.75 -20.10 -0.67
C CYS A 26 9.47 -21.27 -1.36
N GLY A 27 8.74 -22.16 -2.03
CA GLY A 27 9.38 -23.13 -2.91
C GLY A 27 10.23 -22.44 -3.98
N SER A 28 10.87 -23.21 -4.85
CA SER A 28 11.54 -22.61 -6.01
C SER A 28 10.50 -21.92 -6.90
N VAL A 29 10.48 -20.59 -6.89
CA VAL A 29 9.65 -19.75 -7.77
C VAL A 29 10.58 -19.05 -8.76
N ILE A 30 10.31 -19.21 -10.05
CA ILE A 30 10.99 -18.47 -11.11
C ILE A 30 10.22 -17.18 -11.35
N CYS A 31 10.88 -16.03 -11.17
CA CYS A 31 10.31 -14.72 -11.41
C CYS A 31 10.90 -14.08 -12.67
N THR A 32 10.10 -13.27 -13.36
CA THR A 32 10.58 -12.36 -14.40
C THR A 32 11.28 -11.16 -13.73
N ASN A 33 12.06 -10.41 -14.51
CA ASN A 33 12.70 -9.16 -14.05
C ASN A 33 11.81 -7.92 -14.33
N GLU A 34 10.52 -8.11 -14.61
CA GLU A 34 9.61 -7.01 -14.87
C GLU A 34 9.20 -6.31 -13.56
N PHE A 35 8.83 -5.04 -13.65
CA PHE A 35 8.28 -4.29 -12.54
C PHE A 35 6.81 -3.97 -12.84
N VAL A 36 5.90 -4.56 -12.08
CA VAL A 36 4.47 -4.42 -12.27
C VAL A 36 3.92 -3.27 -11.43
N MET A 37 3.06 -2.49 -12.08
CA MET A 37 2.24 -1.46 -11.46
C MET A 37 0.77 -1.75 -11.77
N ILE A 38 -0.13 -1.30 -10.89
CA ILE A 38 -1.58 -1.34 -11.11
C ILE A 38 -2.04 0.08 -11.44
N PRO A 39 -1.96 0.49 -12.72
CA PRO A 39 -2.45 1.79 -13.16
C PRO A 39 -3.97 1.81 -13.21
N VAL A 40 -4.53 2.99 -12.98
CA VAL A 40 -5.95 3.28 -13.14
C VAL A 40 -6.08 4.58 -13.92
N ASN A 41 -6.86 4.55 -14.98
CA ASN A 41 -7.16 5.74 -15.77
C ASN A 41 -8.26 6.55 -15.08
N VAL A 42 -8.02 7.84 -14.95
CA VAL A 42 -8.98 8.80 -14.43
C VAL A 42 -9.60 9.51 -15.62
N ILE A 43 -10.92 9.49 -15.72
CA ILE A 43 -11.68 10.16 -16.75
C ILE A 43 -12.70 11.12 -16.14
N ALA A 44 -13.31 11.94 -16.99
CA ALA A 44 -14.40 12.83 -16.64
C ALA A 44 -15.39 12.85 -17.82
N THR A 45 -16.54 12.21 -17.67
CA THR A 45 -17.50 12.06 -18.78
C THR A 45 -18.45 13.24 -18.92
N LYS A 46 -18.70 13.99 -17.84
CA LYS A 46 -19.65 15.13 -17.84
C LYS A 46 -18.94 16.47 -17.96
N SER A 47 -17.75 16.58 -17.36
CA SER A 47 -16.91 17.77 -17.42
C SER A 47 -15.88 17.66 -18.54
N SER A 48 -15.51 18.80 -19.12
CA SER A 48 -14.57 18.87 -20.24
C SER A 48 -13.10 18.69 -19.82
N ALA A 49 -12.83 18.56 -18.52
CA ALA A 49 -11.48 18.48 -17.97
C ALA A 49 -11.39 17.51 -16.79
N ILE A 50 -10.34 16.68 -16.80
CA ILE A 50 -9.98 15.85 -15.64
C ILE A 50 -9.31 16.74 -14.61
N GLU A 51 -10.05 17.10 -13.56
CA GLU A 51 -9.59 18.02 -12.53
C GLU A 51 -9.50 17.34 -11.16
N PHE A 52 -8.33 16.80 -10.82
CA PHE A 52 -8.02 16.35 -9.46
C PHE A 52 -6.73 16.98 -8.92
N LYS A 53 -6.74 17.26 -7.61
CA LYS A 53 -5.66 17.90 -6.85
C LYS A 53 -4.58 16.89 -6.48
N THR A 54 -5.01 15.72 -6.01
CA THR A 54 -4.13 14.64 -5.58
C THR A 54 -4.93 13.34 -5.42
N TYR A 55 -4.25 12.24 -5.14
CA TYR A 55 -4.87 10.98 -4.78
C TYR A 55 -4.12 10.30 -3.65
N LYS A 56 -4.80 9.39 -2.96
CA LYS A 56 -4.25 8.56 -1.89
C LYS A 56 -4.73 7.13 -2.06
N VAL A 57 -3.94 6.16 -1.61
CA VAL A 57 -4.38 4.76 -1.53
C VAL A 57 -4.26 4.31 -0.09
N ILE A 58 -5.37 3.88 0.50
CA ILE A 58 -5.44 3.46 1.91
C ILE A 58 -5.57 1.95 1.97
N ASN A 59 -4.70 1.28 2.73
CA ASN A 59 -4.91 -0.12 3.09
C ASN A 59 -5.98 -0.19 4.19
N LEU A 60 -7.14 -0.77 3.89
CA LEU A 60 -8.30 -0.75 4.78
C LEU A 60 -8.08 -1.59 6.05
N ALA A 61 -7.21 -2.61 6.01
CA ALA A 61 -6.90 -3.42 7.18
C ALA A 61 -6.02 -2.68 8.21
N THR A 62 -5.13 -1.80 7.74
CA THR A 62 -4.17 -1.09 8.60
C THR A 62 -4.50 0.38 8.81
N GLY A 63 -5.37 0.96 7.98
CA GLY A 63 -5.66 2.39 7.93
C GLY A 63 -4.51 3.25 7.41
N LYS A 64 -3.43 2.65 6.91
CA LYS A 64 -2.23 3.36 6.45
C LYS A 64 -2.31 3.69 4.97
N GLU A 65 -1.81 4.88 4.62
CA GLU A 65 -1.60 5.30 3.24
C GLU A 65 -0.39 4.56 2.64
N LEU A 66 -0.56 4.01 1.44
CA LEU A 66 0.54 3.43 0.66
C LEU A 66 1.38 4.57 0.08
N LYS A 67 2.70 4.44 0.22
CA LYS A 67 3.64 5.40 -0.36
C LYS A 67 4.06 4.94 -1.74
N ASN A 68 3.25 5.28 -2.75
CA ASN A 68 3.57 4.94 -4.12
C ASN A 68 4.83 5.67 -4.60
N THR A 69 5.66 4.94 -5.34
CA THR A 69 6.79 5.56 -6.03
C THR A 69 6.20 6.44 -7.13
N GLY A 70 6.32 7.77 -7.01
CA GLY A 70 5.57 8.76 -7.79
C GLY A 70 5.90 8.84 -9.30
N TRP A 71 6.21 7.72 -9.95
CA TRP A 71 6.64 7.66 -11.35
C TRP A 71 5.49 7.89 -12.33
N ALA A 72 4.33 7.25 -12.15
CA ALA A 72 3.29 7.26 -13.19
C ALA A 72 2.66 8.65 -13.46
N GLY A 73 2.49 9.48 -12.41
CA GLY A 73 1.89 10.81 -12.56
C GLY A 73 2.75 11.79 -13.37
N LYS A 74 4.02 11.47 -13.65
CA LYS A 74 4.90 12.30 -14.51
C LYS A 74 4.76 11.96 -16.00
N THR A 75 4.35 10.74 -16.34
CA THR A 75 4.31 10.26 -17.73
C THR A 75 2.90 10.32 -18.31
N ASN A 76 1.87 10.08 -17.50
CA ASN A 76 0.47 10.27 -17.89
C ASN A 76 -0.28 10.99 -16.76
N PRO A 77 -0.67 12.27 -16.94
CA PRO A 77 -1.30 13.06 -15.88
C PRO A 77 -2.67 12.52 -15.44
N ASN A 78 -3.28 11.67 -16.27
CA ASN A 78 -4.60 11.09 -16.01
C ASN A 78 -4.51 9.65 -15.48
N THR A 79 -3.33 9.14 -15.17
CA THR A 79 -3.16 7.80 -14.61
C THR A 79 -2.64 7.88 -13.19
N VAL A 80 -3.32 7.19 -12.28
CA VAL A 80 -2.88 6.99 -10.89
C VAL A 80 -2.46 5.55 -10.68
N ILE A 81 -1.61 5.29 -9.70
CA ILE A 81 -1.19 3.92 -9.35
C ILE A 81 -1.88 3.52 -8.07
N VAL A 82 -2.51 2.34 -8.04
CA VAL A 82 -3.08 1.77 -6.82
C VAL A 82 -1.98 1.13 -5.99
N ALA A 83 -1.16 0.29 -6.62
CA ALA A 83 0.00 -0.34 -6.00
C ALA A 83 1.04 -0.73 -7.06
N ASP A 84 2.24 -1.04 -6.60
CA ASP A 84 3.35 -1.53 -7.42
C ASP A 84 4.11 -2.65 -6.69
N ASP A 85 5.06 -3.29 -7.37
CA ASP A 85 5.88 -4.37 -6.79
C ASP A 85 6.67 -3.99 -5.54
N GLY A 86 6.89 -2.69 -5.28
CA GLY A 86 7.47 -2.20 -4.04
C GLY A 86 6.61 -2.52 -2.82
N HIS A 87 5.29 -2.64 -3.00
CA HIS A 87 4.31 -2.97 -1.95
C HIS A 87 4.05 -4.47 -1.84
N ARG A 88 4.64 -5.29 -2.70
CA ARG A 88 4.33 -6.72 -2.81
C ARG A 88 4.32 -7.45 -1.47
N ARG A 89 5.31 -7.17 -0.61
CA ARG A 89 5.43 -7.85 0.70
C ARG A 89 4.43 -7.35 1.75
N ASP A 90 3.78 -6.21 1.50
CA ASP A 90 2.80 -5.62 2.40
C ASP A 90 1.39 -6.20 2.20
N PHE A 91 1.18 -6.97 1.12
CA PHE A 91 -0.10 -7.60 0.80
C PHE A 91 -0.07 -9.10 1.07
N PRO A 92 -1.15 -9.67 1.62
CA PRO A 92 -1.28 -11.11 1.71
C PRO A 92 -1.57 -11.72 0.34
N GLU A 93 -1.27 -13.01 0.17
CA GLU A 93 -1.53 -13.76 -1.07
C GLU A 93 -3.02 -13.77 -1.43
N LYS A 94 -3.90 -13.81 -0.41
CA LYS A 94 -5.37 -13.75 -0.59
C LYS A 94 -5.91 -12.37 -1.01
N GLY A 95 -5.06 -11.35 -1.07
CA GLY A 95 -5.44 -9.97 -1.36
C GLY A 95 -5.62 -9.09 -0.12
N ALA A 96 -5.13 -7.85 -0.23
CA ALA A 96 -5.45 -6.73 0.65
C ALA A 96 -6.57 -5.89 0.03
N ASP A 97 -7.51 -5.46 0.88
CA ASP A 97 -8.51 -4.48 0.49
C ASP A 97 -7.92 -3.07 0.60
N LEU A 98 -7.91 -2.38 -0.53
CA LEU A 98 -7.36 -1.04 -0.68
C LEU A 98 -8.47 -0.08 -1.12
N GLN A 99 -8.38 1.18 -0.72
CA GLN A 99 -9.27 2.22 -1.19
C GLN A 99 -8.46 3.34 -1.84
N LEU A 100 -8.66 3.52 -3.15
CA LEU A 100 -8.20 4.68 -3.87
C LEU A 100 -9.13 5.85 -3.57
N GLN A 101 -8.55 6.97 -3.15
CA GLN A 101 -9.24 8.21 -2.86
C GLN A 101 -8.69 9.30 -3.79
N VAL A 102 -9.44 9.67 -4.81
CA VAL A 102 -9.09 10.78 -5.70
C VAL A 102 -9.74 12.05 -5.18
N ILE A 103 -8.92 13.06 -4.89
CA ILE A 103 -9.36 14.34 -4.33
C ILE A 103 -9.46 15.33 -5.48
N ARG A 104 -10.68 15.76 -5.81
CA ARG A 104 -10.98 16.76 -6.84
C ARG A 104 -10.50 18.15 -6.43
N LYS A 105 -10.45 19.09 -7.37
CA LYS A 105 -10.08 20.50 -7.08
C LYS A 105 -11.08 21.21 -6.17
N ASP A 106 -12.35 20.79 -6.17
CA ASP A 106 -13.43 21.28 -5.30
C ASP A 106 -13.49 20.54 -3.95
N ASP A 107 -12.41 19.84 -3.58
CA ASP A 107 -12.25 19.03 -2.38
C ASP A 107 -13.25 17.85 -2.23
N ARG A 108 -14.05 17.54 -3.27
CA ARG A 108 -14.81 16.28 -3.31
C ARG A 108 -13.86 15.08 -3.41
N VAL A 109 -14.21 14.00 -2.72
CA VAL A 109 -13.42 12.76 -2.70
C VAL A 109 -14.19 11.64 -3.40
N VAL A 110 -13.63 11.13 -4.49
CA VAL A 110 -14.13 9.92 -5.17
C VAL A 110 -13.38 8.73 -4.58
N LYS A 111 -14.13 7.74 -4.07
CA LYS A 111 -13.58 6.56 -3.41
C LYS A 111 -13.88 5.32 -4.23
N VAL A 112 -12.86 4.52 -4.50
CA VAL A 112 -13.00 3.27 -5.26
C VAL A 112 -12.20 2.18 -4.58
N ASP A 113 -12.85 1.05 -4.35
CA ASP A 113 -12.24 -0.08 -3.66
C ASP A 113 -11.56 -1.03 -4.66
N TYR A 114 -10.40 -1.51 -4.25
CA TYR A 114 -9.55 -2.44 -4.99
C TYR A 114 -9.18 -3.60 -4.09
N LYS A 115 -8.96 -4.76 -4.71
CA LYS A 115 -8.34 -5.90 -4.03
C LYS A 115 -7.06 -6.25 -4.74
N VAL A 116 -5.93 -6.20 -4.03
CA VAL A 116 -4.60 -6.42 -4.59
C VAL A 116 -3.88 -7.50 -3.81
N SER A 117 -3.44 -8.56 -4.49
CA SER A 117 -2.59 -9.58 -3.90
C SER A 117 -1.12 -9.26 -4.06
N GLY A 118 -0.35 -9.80 -3.13
CA GLY A 118 1.09 -9.85 -3.17
C GLY A 118 1.54 -11.06 -2.38
N GLY A 119 2.50 -10.88 -1.49
CA GLY A 119 2.95 -11.89 -0.56
C GLY A 119 4.45 -12.15 -0.67
N PRO A 120 5.01 -12.80 0.35
CA PRO A 120 6.43 -13.11 0.41
C PRO A 120 6.89 -13.98 -0.77
N CYS A 121 6.02 -14.85 -1.27
CA CYS A 121 6.30 -15.80 -2.35
C CYS A 121 5.82 -15.37 -3.73
N SER A 122 5.07 -14.28 -3.83
CA SER A 122 4.65 -13.72 -5.12
C SER A 122 5.84 -13.04 -5.80
N CYS A 123 5.92 -13.09 -7.13
CA CYS A 123 6.91 -12.33 -7.89
C CYS A 123 6.50 -10.86 -8.02
N HIS A 124 5.20 -10.64 -8.26
CA HIS A 124 4.61 -9.33 -8.53
C HIS A 124 3.36 -9.10 -7.69
N VAL A 125 2.89 -7.86 -7.66
CA VAL A 125 1.52 -7.56 -7.26
C VAL A 125 0.52 -7.99 -8.33
N SER A 126 -0.73 -8.24 -7.95
CA SER A 126 -1.80 -8.52 -8.92
C SER A 126 -3.11 -7.92 -8.47
N LYS A 127 -3.83 -7.28 -9.41
CA LYS A 127 -5.19 -6.79 -9.17
C LYS A 127 -6.15 -7.98 -9.20
N LEU A 128 -6.74 -8.30 -8.05
CA LEU A 128 -7.81 -9.30 -7.95
C LEU A 128 -9.17 -8.71 -8.29
N SER A 129 -9.42 -7.45 -7.93
CA SER A 129 -10.64 -6.71 -8.28
C SER A 129 -10.44 -5.19 -8.24
N GLY A 130 -11.37 -4.48 -8.87
CA GLY A 130 -11.38 -3.01 -9.01
C GLY A 130 -11.29 -2.57 -10.48
N PRO A 131 -11.86 -1.42 -10.83
CA PRO A 131 -11.96 -0.99 -12.22
C PRO A 131 -10.61 -0.52 -12.77
N ASP A 132 -10.42 -0.63 -14.09
CA ASP A 132 -9.26 -0.04 -14.78
C ASP A 132 -9.44 1.47 -15.04
N GLU A 133 -10.67 1.95 -14.94
CA GLU A 133 -11.04 3.34 -15.20
C GLU A 133 -11.99 3.86 -14.12
N ILE A 134 -11.78 5.11 -13.70
CA ILE A 134 -12.64 5.80 -12.73
C ILE A 134 -13.10 7.12 -13.34
N ASP A 135 -14.40 7.32 -13.37
CA ASP A 135 -15.02 8.58 -13.77
C ASP A 135 -15.24 9.47 -12.55
N LEU A 136 -14.60 10.65 -12.55
CA LEU A 136 -14.71 11.61 -11.46
C LEU A 136 -16.10 12.26 -11.36
N ASP A 137 -16.91 12.18 -12.42
CA ASP A 137 -18.22 12.81 -12.50
C ASP A 137 -19.40 11.92 -12.09
N GLN A 138 -19.13 10.68 -11.69
CA GLN A 138 -20.12 9.78 -11.11
C GLN A 138 -20.47 10.13 -9.66
#